data_AF-A0A167GDU5-F1
#
_entry.id   AF-A0A167GDU5-F1
#
_cell.length_a   1.000
_cell.length_b   1.000
_cell.length_c   1.000
_cell.angle_alpha   90.00
_cell.angle_beta   90.00
_cell.angle_gamma   90.00
#
_symmetry.space_group_name_H-M   'P 1'
#
loop_
_entity.id
_entity.type
_entity.pdbx_description
1 polymer ?
#
loop_
_entity_poly.entity_id
_entity_poly.type
_entity_poly.pdbx_seq_one_letter_code
_entity_poly.pdbx_strand_id
1 'polypeptide(L)'
;MSKTLFFVGMPLLSELTLDTRDMARQDVFTTTFLDHLALQPHLLLTKLVLYLSFQDVPWTQIVRLSTVEFLHIVKPIKDSFWDRSPSNLSVLYKKIKLPDGTQSWRLPRLHTVVLEATEPYGSISDEFVAGWRQCAVATKQLFMNRWETSMKSGGMLAPLAIDLIGPTWKFEIRHTNQSSNKTGDGRQVEPI
;
A
#
# COMPACT_ATOMS: atom_id res chain seq x y z
N MET A 1 -12.07 -31.98 -12.41
CA MET A 1 -11.53 -31.39 -13.66
C MET A 1 -10.79 -30.12 -13.31
N SER A 2 -9.45 -30.13 -13.38
CA SER A 2 -8.60 -28.97 -13.11
C SER A 2 -8.60 -28.09 -14.37
N LYS A 3 -9.07 -26.84 -14.26
CA LYS A 3 -8.92 -25.86 -15.34
C LYS A 3 -7.49 -25.33 -15.27
N THR A 4 -6.60 -25.93 -16.05
CA THR A 4 -5.25 -25.42 -16.26
C THR A 4 -5.36 -24.10 -17.02
N LEU A 5 -5.06 -22.98 -16.35
CA LEU A 5 -4.90 -21.69 -17.00
C LEU A 5 -3.62 -21.75 -17.84
N PHE A 6 -3.76 -21.80 -19.15
CA PHE A 6 -2.65 -21.62 -20.08
C PHE A 6 -2.30 -20.14 -20.13
N PHE A 7 -1.26 -19.74 -19.41
CA PHE A 7 -0.65 -18.43 -19.54
C PHE A 7 0.23 -18.42 -20.78
N VAL A 8 -0.26 -17.80 -21.86
CA VAL A 8 0.60 -17.34 -22.95
C VAL A 8 1.69 -16.47 -22.33
N GLY A 9 2.97 -16.70 -22.66
CA GLY A 9 4.07 -15.92 -22.10
C GLY A 9 3.79 -14.42 -22.31
N MET A 10 3.75 -13.64 -21.22
CA MET A 10 3.52 -12.19 -21.24
C MET A 10 4.83 -11.46 -20.88
N PRO A 11 5.86 -11.48 -21.75
CA PRO A 11 7.21 -10.99 -21.41
C PRO A 11 7.30 -9.47 -21.18
N LEU A 12 6.22 -8.71 -21.39
CA LEU A 12 6.20 -7.25 -21.29
C LEU A 12 5.06 -6.71 -20.41
N LEU A 13 4.47 -7.55 -19.55
CA LEU A 13 3.40 -7.09 -18.65
C LEU A 13 3.99 -6.14 -17.58
N SER A 14 3.85 -4.84 -17.82
CA SER A 14 4.28 -3.78 -16.89
C SER A 14 3.17 -3.32 -15.94
N GLU A 15 1.91 -3.44 -16.38
CA GLU A 15 0.73 -3.07 -15.60
C GLU A 15 -0.25 -4.23 -15.54
N LEU A 16 -0.81 -4.48 -14.36
CA LEU A 16 -1.82 -5.50 -14.13
C LEU A 16 -2.93 -4.93 -13.25
N THR A 17 -4.17 -5.11 -13.72
CA THR A 17 -5.37 -4.89 -12.92
C THR A 17 -6.08 -6.21 -12.74
N LEU A 18 -6.30 -6.63 -11.50
CA LEU A 18 -7.12 -7.77 -11.15
C LEU A 18 -8.40 -7.27 -10.50
N ASP A 19 -9.53 -7.45 -11.18
CA ASP A 19 -10.84 -7.22 -10.59
C ASP A 19 -11.48 -8.54 -10.18
N THR A 20 -11.61 -8.73 -8.87
CA THR A 20 -12.09 -9.97 -8.29
C THR A 20 -13.47 -9.83 -7.69
N ARG A 21 -14.09 -8.63 -7.74
CA ARG A 21 -15.31 -8.29 -7.01
C ARG A 21 -16.50 -9.22 -7.30
N ASP A 22 -16.56 -9.79 -8.51
CA ASP A 22 -17.71 -10.61 -8.98
C ASP A 22 -17.47 -12.14 -9.06
N MET A 23 -16.30 -12.64 -8.67
CA MET A 23 -16.03 -14.09 -8.78
C MET A 23 -16.54 -14.86 -7.54
N ALA A 24 -17.02 -16.11 -7.65
CA ALA A 24 -17.53 -16.86 -6.48
C ALA A 24 -16.45 -17.66 -5.70
N ARG A 25 -15.21 -17.72 -6.21
CA ARG A 25 -14.07 -18.49 -5.64
C ARG A 25 -12.77 -17.68 -5.70
N GLN A 26 -12.78 -16.51 -5.05
CA GLN A 26 -11.90 -15.37 -5.35
C GLN A 26 -10.47 -15.48 -4.78
N ASP A 27 -10.30 -16.00 -3.56
CA ASP A 27 -8.99 -16.01 -2.90
C ASP A 27 -7.97 -16.89 -3.63
N VAL A 28 -8.41 -18.10 -4.01
CA VAL A 28 -7.54 -19.10 -4.65
C VAL A 28 -7.13 -18.63 -6.04
N PHE A 29 -8.02 -18.01 -6.80
CA PHE A 29 -7.69 -17.53 -8.14
C PHE A 29 -6.64 -16.41 -8.08
N THR A 30 -6.86 -15.40 -7.25
CA THR A 30 -5.96 -14.24 -7.11
C THR A 30 -4.59 -14.67 -6.61
N THR A 31 -4.54 -15.50 -5.57
CA THR A 31 -3.28 -15.99 -5.00
C THR A 31 -2.53 -16.87 -6.00
N THR A 32 -3.21 -17.84 -6.63
CA THR A 32 -2.60 -18.73 -7.63
C THR A 32 -2.08 -17.95 -8.84
N PHE A 33 -2.84 -16.96 -9.32
CA PHE A 33 -2.46 -16.10 -10.44
C PHE A 33 -1.19 -15.30 -10.13
N LEU A 34 -1.16 -14.61 -8.98
CA LEU A 34 -0.01 -13.82 -8.57
C LEU A 34 1.22 -14.70 -8.30
N ASP A 35 1.01 -15.91 -7.75
CA ASP A 35 2.08 -16.89 -7.57
C ASP A 35 2.68 -17.34 -8.91
N HIS A 36 1.84 -17.61 -9.92
CA HIS A 36 2.33 -17.93 -11.26
C HIS A 36 3.09 -16.78 -11.91
N LEU A 37 2.61 -15.54 -11.76
CA LEU A 37 3.31 -14.36 -12.26
C LEU A 37 4.68 -14.18 -11.60
N ALA A 38 4.75 -14.34 -10.27
CA ALA A 38 6.01 -14.23 -9.54
C ALA A 38 7.06 -15.27 -9.93
N LEU A 39 6.67 -16.36 -10.59
CA LEU A 39 7.57 -17.39 -11.13
C LEU A 39 8.08 -17.07 -12.55
N GLN A 40 7.58 -16.01 -13.20
CA GLN A 40 8.02 -15.67 -14.55
C GLN A 40 9.35 -14.90 -14.52
N PRO A 41 10.43 -15.43 -15.14
CA PRO A 41 11.79 -14.90 -15.01
C PRO A 41 12.02 -13.53 -15.66
N HIS A 42 11.12 -13.10 -16.55
CA HIS A 42 11.22 -11.84 -17.29
C HIS A 42 10.06 -10.88 -17.01
N LEU A 43 9.30 -11.11 -15.93
CA LEU A 43 8.21 -10.22 -15.57
C LEU A 43 8.77 -8.86 -15.10
N LEU A 44 8.32 -7.78 -15.75
CA LEU A 44 8.66 -6.39 -15.40
C LEU A 44 7.44 -5.64 -14.88
N LEU A 45 6.66 -6.29 -14.02
CA LEU A 45 5.44 -5.71 -13.48
C LEU A 45 5.79 -4.58 -12.51
N THR A 46 5.54 -3.34 -12.91
CA THR A 46 5.79 -2.14 -12.09
C THR A 46 4.52 -1.62 -11.43
N LYS A 47 3.35 -1.89 -12.00
CA LYS A 47 2.06 -1.41 -11.48
C LYS A 47 1.09 -2.56 -11.25
N LEU A 48 0.58 -2.65 -10.02
CA LEU A 48 -0.42 -3.63 -9.63
C LEU A 48 -1.65 -2.94 -9.06
N VAL A 49 -2.82 -3.22 -9.63
CA VAL A 49 -4.12 -2.76 -9.13
C VAL A 49 -4.95 -3.99 -8.76
N LEU A 50 -5.47 -4.01 -7.54
CA LEU A 50 -6.29 -5.10 -7.00
C LEU A 50 -7.64 -4.54 -6.57
N TYR A 51 -8.72 -4.91 -7.24
CA TYR A 51 -10.07 -4.73 -6.71
C TYR A 51 -10.45 -5.99 -5.96
N LEU A 52 -10.48 -5.89 -4.63
CA LEU A 52 -10.78 -6.98 -3.73
C LEU A 52 -12.16 -6.77 -3.13
N SER A 53 -12.93 -7.85 -2.93
CA SER A 53 -14.17 -7.81 -2.16
C SER A 53 -13.84 -7.85 -0.65
N PHE A 54 -14.50 -8.72 0.13
CA PHE A 54 -14.29 -8.89 1.57
C PHE A 54 -13.10 -9.80 1.93
N GLN A 55 -12.11 -9.89 1.05
CA GLN A 55 -10.97 -10.81 1.15
C GLN A 55 -9.74 -10.13 1.76
N ASP A 56 -8.88 -10.93 2.38
CA ASP A 56 -7.57 -10.45 2.80
C ASP A 56 -6.72 -10.02 1.59
N VAL A 57 -5.89 -8.99 1.79
CA VAL A 57 -4.91 -8.61 0.78
C VAL A 57 -3.86 -9.73 0.68
N PRO A 58 -3.57 -10.28 -0.52
CA PRO A 58 -2.65 -11.40 -0.70
C PRO A 58 -1.18 -10.95 -0.60
N TRP A 59 -0.79 -10.43 0.57
CA TRP A 59 0.53 -9.83 0.79
C TRP A 59 1.68 -10.79 0.50
N THR A 60 1.51 -12.07 0.84
CA THR A 60 2.52 -13.12 0.60
C THR A 60 2.86 -13.26 -0.89
N GLN A 61 1.88 -13.07 -1.77
CA GLN A 61 2.06 -13.11 -3.21
C GLN A 61 2.63 -11.80 -3.73
N ILE A 62 2.06 -10.67 -3.31
CA ILE A 62 2.47 -9.33 -3.78
C ILE A 62 3.96 -9.09 -3.54
N VAL A 63 4.49 -9.49 -2.37
CA VAL A 63 5.91 -9.28 -2.03
C VAL A 63 6.90 -10.08 -2.87
N ARG A 64 6.44 -11.10 -3.59
CA ARG A 64 7.27 -11.87 -4.52
C ARG A 64 7.47 -11.14 -5.85
N LEU A 65 6.68 -10.09 -6.11
CA LEU A 65 6.76 -9.25 -7.30
C LEU A 65 7.70 -8.07 -7.02
N SER A 66 9.01 -8.34 -6.99
CA SER A 66 10.05 -7.39 -6.53
C SER A 66 10.19 -6.13 -7.40
N THR A 67 9.66 -6.16 -8.62
CA THR A 67 9.67 -5.03 -9.57
C THR A 67 8.55 -4.03 -9.34
N VAL A 68 7.58 -4.32 -8.48
CA VAL A 68 6.42 -3.45 -8.26
C VAL A 68 6.85 -2.13 -7.62
N GLU A 69 6.46 -1.05 -8.28
CA GLU A 69 6.74 0.35 -7.96
C GLU A 69 5.47 1.06 -7.46
N PHE A 70 4.32 0.67 -8.00
CA PHE A 70 3.01 1.19 -7.67
C PHE A 70 2.04 0.06 -7.32
N LEU A 71 1.37 0.18 -6.17
CA LEU A 71 0.33 -0.74 -5.71
C LEU A 71 -0.95 0.03 -5.40
N HIS A 72 -2.05 -0.36 -6.01
CA HIS A 72 -3.38 0.17 -5.69
C HIS A 72 -4.29 -0.96 -5.24
N ILE A 73 -4.82 -0.85 -4.03
CA ILE A 73 -5.77 -1.81 -3.46
C ILE A 73 -7.09 -1.10 -3.25
N VAL A 74 -8.13 -1.59 -3.90
CA VAL A 74 -9.49 -1.10 -3.81
C VAL A 74 -10.32 -2.10 -3.01
N LYS A 75 -10.97 -1.65 -1.94
CA LYS A 75 -11.78 -2.51 -1.05
C LYS A 75 -13.11 -1.85 -0.64
N PRO A 76 -14.15 -2.64 -0.30
CA PRO A 76 -15.37 -2.14 0.30
C PRO A 76 -15.08 -1.40 1.60
N ILE A 77 -15.72 -0.25 1.83
CA ILE A 77 -15.49 0.55 3.04
C ILE A 77 -15.88 -0.17 4.36
N LYS A 78 -16.76 -1.17 4.29
CA LYS A 78 -17.17 -2.00 5.44
C LYS A 78 -16.25 -3.20 5.71
N ASP A 79 -15.15 -3.33 4.98
CA ASP A 79 -14.23 -4.44 5.18
C ASP A 79 -13.43 -4.29 6.48
N SER A 80 -13.30 -5.37 7.26
CA SER A 80 -12.50 -5.41 8.49
C SER A 80 -11.00 -5.09 8.29
N PHE A 81 -10.54 -5.09 7.04
CA PHE A 81 -9.24 -4.58 6.64
C PHE A 81 -8.98 -3.18 7.16
N TRP A 82 -10.00 -2.33 7.18
CA TRP A 82 -9.89 -0.95 7.62
C TRP A 82 -9.73 -0.83 9.14
N ASP A 83 -10.42 -1.67 9.91
CA ASP A 83 -10.35 -1.70 11.37
C ASP A 83 -8.96 -2.14 11.88
N ARG A 84 -8.26 -2.97 11.09
CA ARG A 84 -6.93 -3.47 11.40
C ARG A 84 -5.81 -2.59 10.84
N SER A 85 -6.13 -1.49 10.17
CA SER A 85 -5.14 -0.52 9.71
C SER A 85 -4.55 0.24 10.91
N PRO A 86 -3.23 0.48 10.98
CA PRO A 86 -2.20 0.25 9.96
C PRO A 86 -1.53 -1.13 10.01
N SER A 87 -1.95 -2.03 10.90
CA SER A 87 -1.28 -3.33 11.09
C SER A 87 -1.27 -4.20 9.82
N ASN A 88 -2.29 -4.04 8.97
CA ASN A 88 -2.37 -4.67 7.65
C ASN A 88 -1.27 -4.21 6.67
N LEU A 89 -0.60 -3.08 6.94
CA LEU A 89 0.52 -2.59 6.14
C LEU A 89 1.89 -2.99 6.71
N SER A 90 1.90 -3.83 7.75
CA SER A 90 3.15 -4.25 8.43
C SER A 90 4.18 -4.89 7.52
N VAL A 91 3.74 -5.55 6.46
CA VAL A 91 4.61 -6.12 5.44
C VAL A 91 5.47 -5.06 4.72
N LEU A 92 4.99 -3.81 4.67
CA LEU A 92 5.63 -2.70 3.98
C LEU A 92 6.57 -1.88 4.87
N TYR A 93 6.34 -1.82 6.19
CA TYR A 93 7.21 -1.06 7.09
C TYR A 93 8.18 -1.91 7.91
N LYS A 94 7.87 -3.20 8.16
CA LYS A 94 8.77 -4.11 8.87
C LYS A 94 9.89 -4.61 7.97
N LYS A 95 11.11 -4.61 8.52
CA LYS A 95 12.27 -5.28 7.91
C LYS A 95 12.11 -6.79 7.99
N ILE A 96 12.66 -7.49 7.00
CA ILE A 96 12.87 -8.93 7.00
C ILE A 96 14.36 -9.24 7.11
N LYS A 97 14.67 -10.39 7.70
CA LYS A 97 16.03 -10.93 7.71
C LYS A 97 16.25 -11.75 6.45
N LEU A 98 17.30 -11.44 5.71
CA LEU A 98 17.75 -12.18 4.53
C LEU A 98 18.65 -13.36 4.95
N PRO A 99 18.88 -14.36 4.07
CA PRO A 99 19.69 -15.53 4.38
C PRO A 99 21.13 -15.22 4.79
N ASP A 100 21.69 -14.12 4.27
CA ASP A 100 23.01 -13.60 4.61
C ASP A 100 23.06 -12.86 5.96
N GLY A 101 21.93 -12.80 6.67
CA GLY A 101 21.78 -12.13 7.96
C GLY A 101 21.48 -10.63 7.86
N THR A 102 21.53 -10.04 6.67
CA THR A 102 21.21 -8.62 6.48
C THR A 102 19.71 -8.37 6.62
N GLN A 103 19.33 -7.11 6.84
CA GLN A 103 17.92 -6.71 6.92
C GLN A 103 17.52 -5.88 5.70
N SER A 104 16.38 -6.22 5.12
CA SER A 104 15.83 -5.50 3.96
C SER A 104 14.31 -5.34 4.07
N TRP A 105 13.71 -4.54 3.18
CA TRP A 105 12.26 -4.45 3.02
C TRP A 105 11.81 -5.32 1.85
N ARG A 106 10.60 -5.88 1.95
CA ARG A 106 10.06 -6.82 0.96
C ARG A 106 9.80 -6.22 -0.43
N LEU A 107 9.57 -4.91 -0.50
CA LEU A 107 9.30 -4.19 -1.75
C LEU A 107 10.11 -2.89 -1.77
N PRO A 108 11.42 -2.97 -2.06
CA PRO A 108 12.31 -1.82 -1.96
C PRO A 108 12.06 -0.79 -3.07
N ARG A 109 11.54 -1.20 -4.23
CA ARG A 109 11.22 -0.31 -5.36
C ARG A 109 9.84 0.35 -5.25
N LEU A 110 8.97 -0.17 -4.38
CA LEU A 110 7.63 0.36 -4.17
C LEU A 110 7.73 1.78 -3.61
N HIS A 111 7.31 2.74 -4.43
CA HIS A 111 7.30 4.15 -4.10
C HIS A 111 5.89 4.70 -3.92
N THR A 112 4.85 3.99 -4.36
CA THR A 112 3.45 4.44 -4.18
C THR A 112 2.53 3.29 -3.79
N VAL A 113 1.75 3.50 -2.74
CA VAL A 113 0.62 2.65 -2.33
C VAL A 113 -0.62 3.51 -2.27
N VAL A 114 -1.68 3.09 -2.94
CA VAL A 114 -3.02 3.69 -2.83
C VAL A 114 -3.93 2.65 -2.20
N LEU A 115 -4.61 3.02 -1.12
CA LEU A 115 -5.67 2.22 -0.50
C LEU A 115 -6.97 3.00 -0.69
N GLU A 116 -7.85 2.48 -1.53
CA GLU A 116 -9.10 3.13 -1.91
C GLU A 116 -10.30 2.36 -1.33
N ALA A 117 -11.14 3.07 -0.58
CA ALA A 117 -12.40 2.59 -0.07
C ALA A 117 -13.53 2.91 -1.05
N THR A 118 -14.34 1.89 -1.41
CA THR A 118 -15.45 2.02 -2.37
C THR A 118 -16.82 1.74 -1.72
N GLU A 119 -17.84 2.46 -2.18
CA GLU A 119 -19.26 2.15 -2.03
C GLU A 119 -19.63 0.99 -3.02
N PRO A 120 -20.69 0.17 -2.81
CA PRO A 120 -22.03 0.48 -2.29
C PRO A 120 -22.30 0.09 -0.83
N TYR A 121 -21.30 -0.30 -0.05
CA TYR A 121 -21.60 -1.06 1.16
C TYR A 121 -21.89 -0.26 2.42
N GLY A 122 -21.90 1.08 2.44
CA GLY A 122 -22.41 1.83 3.61
C GLY A 122 -22.12 3.33 3.60
N SER A 123 -22.85 4.06 4.45
CA SER A 123 -22.63 5.48 4.74
C SER A 123 -21.48 5.65 5.75
N ILE A 124 -20.65 6.68 5.53
CA ILE A 124 -19.55 7.03 6.41
C ILE A 124 -20.06 7.96 7.52
N SER A 125 -19.77 7.66 8.78
CA SER A 125 -19.99 8.61 9.89
C SER A 125 -18.77 9.52 10.10
N ASP A 126 -18.95 10.71 10.67
CA ASP A 126 -17.83 11.62 10.97
C ASP A 126 -16.81 11.01 11.95
N GLU A 127 -17.27 10.15 12.88
CA GLU A 127 -16.40 9.40 13.80
C GLU A 127 -15.44 8.46 13.04
N PHE A 128 -15.91 7.87 11.94
CA PHE A 128 -15.07 7.03 11.08
C PHE A 128 -13.93 7.85 10.46
N VAL A 129 -14.20 9.08 10.01
CA VAL A 129 -13.19 9.99 9.43
C VAL A 129 -12.16 10.44 10.48
N ALA A 130 -12.58 10.70 11.72
CA ALA A 130 -11.67 11.02 12.81
C ALA A 130 -10.73 9.85 13.13
N GLY A 131 -11.24 8.61 13.12
CA GLY A 131 -10.45 7.39 13.24
C GLY A 131 -9.38 7.28 12.14
N TRP A 132 -9.71 7.63 10.90
CA TRP A 132 -8.75 7.65 9.79
C TRP A 132 -7.60 8.63 9.98
N ARG A 133 -7.86 9.81 10.55
CA ARG A 133 -6.78 10.78 10.85
C ARG A 133 -5.79 10.21 11.85
N GLN A 134 -6.28 9.56 12.91
CA GLN A 134 -5.42 8.91 13.90
C GLN A 134 -4.64 7.74 13.27
N CYS A 135 -5.31 6.93 12.45
CA CYS A 135 -4.67 5.87 11.67
C CYS A 135 -3.56 6.43 10.76
N ALA A 136 -3.78 7.56 10.09
CA ALA A 136 -2.77 8.18 9.23
C ALA A 136 -1.53 8.64 10.02
N VAL A 137 -1.72 9.21 11.21
CA VAL A 137 -0.61 9.58 12.10
C VAL A 137 0.17 8.35 12.57
N ALA A 138 -0.54 7.31 13.02
CA ALA A 138 0.08 6.05 13.45
C ALA A 138 0.83 5.36 12.29
N THR A 139 0.25 5.36 11.09
CA THR A 139 0.90 4.88 9.86
C THR A 139 2.19 5.66 9.63
N LYS A 140 2.15 7.00 9.68
CA LYS A 140 3.34 7.83 9.49
C LYS A 140 4.47 7.43 10.44
N GLN A 141 4.17 7.24 11.72
CA GLN A 141 5.16 6.83 12.72
C GLN A 141 5.79 5.47 12.40
N LEU A 142 4.99 4.49 11.98
CA LEU A 142 5.48 3.15 11.65
C LEU A 142 6.41 3.12 10.42
N PHE A 143 6.23 4.05 9.48
CA PHE A 143 7.05 4.14 8.25
C PHE A 143 8.30 5.02 8.37
N MET A 144 8.49 5.74 9.48
CA MET A 144 9.63 6.65 9.68
C MET A 144 10.98 5.99 9.39
N ASN A 145 11.25 4.82 9.95
CA ASN A 145 12.52 4.10 9.75
C ASN A 145 12.77 3.78 8.26
N ARG A 146 11.72 3.35 7.54
CA ARG A 146 11.81 3.08 6.11
C ARG A 146 12.15 4.35 5.33
N TRP A 147 11.51 5.47 5.64
CA TRP A 147 11.79 6.75 4.98
C TRP A 147 13.19 7.27 5.26
N GLU A 148 13.61 7.31 6.52
CA GLU A 148 14.97 7.76 6.89
C GLU A 148 16.04 6.91 6.20
N THR A 149 15.79 5.60 6.06
CA THR A 149 16.69 4.70 5.34
C THR A 149 16.68 4.96 3.84
N SER A 150 15.51 5.21 3.24
CA SER A 150 15.40 5.51 1.80
C SER A 150 16.26 6.71 1.40
N MET A 151 16.30 7.76 2.23
CA MET A 151 17.11 8.96 2.02
C MET A 151 18.62 8.70 2.04
N LYS A 152 19.07 7.66 2.75
CA LYS A 152 20.49 7.29 2.89
C LYS A 152 20.92 6.18 1.91
N SER A 153 19.97 5.60 1.18
CA SER A 153 20.17 4.34 0.43
C SER A 153 20.80 4.50 -0.95
N GLY A 154 21.06 5.73 -1.42
CA GLY A 154 21.59 5.96 -2.77
C GLY A 154 20.67 5.45 -3.89
N GLY A 155 19.37 5.35 -3.64
CA GLY A 155 18.38 4.86 -4.61
C GLY A 155 18.06 3.35 -4.52
N MET A 156 18.70 2.61 -3.61
CA MET A 156 18.39 1.18 -3.41
C MET A 156 17.03 0.94 -2.73
N LEU A 157 16.51 1.93 -2.00
CA LEU A 157 15.19 1.91 -1.38
C LEU A 157 14.45 3.18 -1.77
N ALA A 158 13.31 3.01 -2.44
CA ALA A 158 12.49 4.13 -2.85
C ALA A 158 11.74 4.75 -1.65
N PRO A 159 11.62 6.08 -1.59
CA PRO A 159 10.74 6.74 -0.62
C PRO A 159 9.29 6.36 -0.91
N LEU A 160 8.60 5.79 0.09
CA LEU A 160 7.23 5.30 -0.09
C LEU A 160 6.19 6.38 0.21
N ALA A 161 5.34 6.66 -0.77
CA ALA A 161 4.10 7.40 -0.65
C ALA A 161 2.94 6.47 -0.34
N ILE A 162 2.09 6.81 0.64
CA ILE A 162 0.85 6.08 0.94
C ILE A 162 -0.34 7.02 0.87
N ASP A 163 -1.30 6.74 0.00
CA ASP A 163 -2.56 7.44 -0.10
C ASP A 163 -3.69 6.58 0.45
N LEU A 164 -4.48 7.16 1.34
CA LEU A 164 -5.74 6.60 1.78
C LEU A 164 -6.85 7.42 1.13
N ILE A 165 -7.67 6.80 0.31
CA ILE A 165 -8.75 7.45 -0.44
C ILE A 165 -10.07 6.83 -0.01
N GLY A 166 -11.05 7.66 0.29
CA GLY A 166 -12.44 7.24 0.42
C GLY A 166 -13.36 8.11 -0.42
N PRO A 167 -14.68 7.84 -0.38
CA PRO A 167 -15.68 8.54 -1.19
C PRO A 167 -15.65 10.07 -1.05
N THR A 168 -15.39 10.58 0.15
CA THR A 168 -15.43 12.01 0.48
C THR A 168 -14.15 12.55 1.10
N TRP A 169 -13.10 11.73 1.21
CA TRP A 169 -11.88 12.08 1.91
C TRP A 169 -10.64 11.51 1.23
N LYS A 170 -9.51 12.19 1.43
CA LYS A 170 -8.18 11.73 1.01
C LYS A 170 -7.17 12.10 2.08
N PHE A 171 -6.34 11.15 2.48
CA PHE A 171 -5.19 11.37 3.35
C PHE A 171 -3.91 10.96 2.63
N GLU A 172 -2.98 11.91 2.52
CA GLU A 172 -1.67 11.66 1.95
C GLU A 172 -0.64 11.50 3.07
N ILE A 173 -0.01 10.33 3.12
CA ILE A 173 0.99 9.98 4.11
C ILE A 173 2.33 9.92 3.39
N ARG A 174 3.19 10.88 3.72
CA ARG A 174 4.50 11.10 3.10
C ARG A 174 5.55 11.43 4.16
N HIS A 175 6.81 11.24 3.82
CA HIS A 175 7.91 11.82 4.58
C HIS A 175 7.92 13.34 4.35
N THR A 176 7.38 14.09 5.30
CA THR A 176 7.55 15.56 5.35
C THR A 176 8.62 15.88 6.38
N ASN A 177 9.69 16.55 5.93
CA ASN A 177 10.63 17.20 6.84
C ASN A 177 9.82 18.27 7.59
N GLN A 178 9.39 17.99 8.80
CA GLN A 178 8.95 19.04 9.71
C GLN A 178 10.20 19.83 10.11
N SER A 179 10.63 20.76 9.25
CA SER A 179 11.30 21.95 9.73
C SER A 179 10.26 22.67 10.57
N SER A 180 10.35 22.50 11.88
CA SER A 180 9.67 23.35 12.84
C SER A 180 10.17 24.78 12.61
N ASN A 181 9.43 25.56 11.84
CA ASN A 181 9.50 27.02 11.94
C ASN A 181 8.92 27.39 13.31
N LYS A 182 9.75 27.24 14.34
CA LYS A 182 9.67 28.10 15.52
C LYS A 182 10.19 29.45 15.09
N THR A 183 9.34 30.27 14.50
CA THR A 183 9.55 31.71 14.49
C THR A 183 8.55 32.28 15.48
N GLY A 184 9.02 32.44 16.72
CA GLY A 184 8.43 33.44 17.57
C GLY A 184 8.68 34.80 16.94
N ASP A 185 7.63 35.59 16.75
CA ASP A 185 7.74 37.00 17.02
C ASP A 185 6.37 37.46 17.54
N GLY A 186 6.31 37.66 18.85
CA GLY A 186 5.21 38.37 19.46
C GLY A 186 5.39 39.85 19.14
N ARG A 187 4.44 40.43 18.40
CA ARG A 187 4.18 41.86 18.48
C ARG A 187 2.70 42.07 18.68
N GLN A 188 2.37 42.50 19.90
CA GLN A 188 1.15 43.22 20.21
C GLN A 188 1.04 44.42 19.28
N VAL A 189 -0.16 44.65 18.75
CA VAL A 189 -0.53 45.93 18.14
C VAL A 189 -1.60 46.52 19.06
N GLU A 190 -1.27 47.59 19.77
CA GLU A 190 -2.24 48.43 20.46
C GLU A 190 -3.09 49.21 19.43
N PRO A 191 -4.37 49.47 19.72
CA PRO A 191 -5.24 50.24 18.84
C PRO A 191 -5.03 51.75 19.02
N ILE A 192 -5.13 52.49 17.92
CA ILE A 192 -5.36 53.95 17.89
C ILE A 192 -6.86 54.19 17.85
#